data_AF-A0A9K3J1C5-F1
#
_entry.id   AF-A0A9K3J1C5-F1
#
_cell.length_a   1.000
_cell.length_b   1.000
_cell.length_c   1.000
_cell.angle_alpha   90.00
_cell.angle_beta   90.00
_cell.angle_gamma   90.00
#
_symmetry.space_group_name_H-M   'P 1'
#
loop_
_entity.id
_entity.type
_entity.pdbx_description
1 polymer ?
#
loop_
_entity_poly.entity_id
_entity_poly.type
_entity_poly.pdbx_seq_one_letter_code
_entity_poly.pdbx_strand_id
1 'polypeptide(L)'
;MVYHGVEKKAEAEVALLAEERKLWKEACERDNNEKRTIRNEAINLKAEIERLKKEKADVEAARDEAWSHREQSEKREIETCATLALRNKEIAKLTSLLLDQEQITTELASAKKDLQLTQVEKAEVARRLSETEDKLESSETARVTAESLVEPLTNNMLWMQHNGIINVANSILNSTELDESVAKLMVTARHDGYAQGYAECSQHFTVALKVNWDTSWCATSGVDTNAAFAAAMEGFNNFRIPVMYLVTDARQHYNYVDQLKEVFPNEAETSGDEDLD
;
A
#
# COMPACT_ATOMS: atom_id res chain seq x y z
N MET A 1 71.36 -20.08 -163.99
CA MET A 1 70.96 -18.89 -163.19
C MET A 1 69.49 -19.05 -162.81
N VAL A 2 69.08 -18.72 -161.58
CA VAL A 2 67.73 -18.89 -160.96
C VAL A 2 67.42 -20.27 -160.33
N TYR A 3 68.44 -21.05 -159.93
CA TYR A 3 68.30 -22.34 -159.21
C TYR A 3 68.76 -22.29 -157.73
N HIS A 4 68.96 -21.11 -157.13
CA HIS A 4 69.48 -20.97 -155.74
C HIS A 4 68.69 -20.01 -154.84
N GLY A 5 67.66 -19.33 -155.35
CA GLY A 5 66.88 -18.32 -154.60
C GLY A 5 65.55 -18.82 -154.02
N VAL A 6 64.96 -19.88 -154.59
CA VAL A 6 63.66 -20.43 -154.16
C VAL A 6 63.84 -21.44 -153.02
N GLU A 7 64.95 -22.18 -153.03
CA GLU A 7 65.28 -23.20 -152.03
C GLU A 7 65.55 -22.58 -150.64
N LYS A 8 66.33 -21.47 -150.59
CA LYS A 8 66.53 -20.70 -149.34
C LYS A 8 65.26 -20.07 -148.77
N LYS A 9 64.28 -19.77 -149.62
CA LYS A 9 63.00 -19.17 -149.20
C LYS A 9 62.05 -20.23 -148.66
N ALA A 10 62.02 -21.41 -149.28
CA ALA A 10 61.29 -22.57 -148.79
C ALA A 10 61.86 -23.09 -147.46
N GLU A 11 63.20 -23.13 -147.31
CA GLU A 11 63.83 -23.51 -146.03
C GLU A 11 63.55 -22.51 -144.90
N ALA A 12 63.50 -21.20 -145.21
CA ALA A 12 63.14 -20.18 -144.22
C ALA A 12 61.67 -20.23 -143.80
N GLU A 13 60.75 -20.55 -144.71
CA GLU A 13 59.32 -20.75 -144.41
C GLU A 13 59.07 -22.04 -143.61
N VAL A 14 59.79 -23.12 -143.94
CA VAL A 14 59.75 -24.37 -143.17
C VAL A 14 60.30 -24.16 -141.75
N ALA A 15 61.35 -23.35 -141.59
CA ALA A 15 61.87 -22.97 -140.28
C ALA A 15 60.87 -22.11 -139.48
N LEU A 16 60.20 -21.13 -140.11
CA LEU A 16 59.15 -20.33 -139.46
C LEU A 16 57.93 -21.18 -139.06
N LEU A 17 57.48 -22.08 -139.92
CA LEU A 17 56.37 -22.99 -139.60
C LEU A 17 56.74 -24.05 -138.56
N ALA A 18 58.02 -24.37 -138.41
CA ALA A 18 58.51 -25.22 -137.32
C ALA A 18 58.53 -24.45 -136.00
N GLU A 19 58.98 -23.19 -136.02
CA GLU A 19 59.01 -22.30 -134.86
C GLU A 19 57.59 -21.94 -134.38
N GLU A 20 56.66 -21.62 -135.30
CA GLU A 20 55.25 -21.40 -134.99
C GLU A 20 54.57 -22.65 -134.43
N ARG A 21 54.85 -23.84 -134.99
CA ARG A 21 54.33 -25.10 -134.43
C ARG A 21 54.87 -25.39 -133.04
N LYS A 22 56.12 -25.03 -132.76
CA LYS A 22 56.72 -25.16 -131.43
C LYS A 22 56.06 -24.20 -130.45
N LEU A 23 55.90 -22.93 -130.82
CA LEU A 23 55.22 -21.91 -130.00
C LEU A 23 53.75 -22.27 -129.74
N TRP A 24 53.03 -22.81 -130.72
CA TRP A 24 51.66 -23.28 -130.54
C TRP A 24 51.57 -24.49 -129.61
N LYS A 25 52.50 -25.44 -129.69
CA LYS A 25 52.55 -26.57 -128.75
C LYS A 25 52.83 -26.09 -127.33
N GLU A 26 53.80 -25.19 -127.15
CA GLU A 26 54.13 -24.61 -125.84
C GLU A 26 52.96 -23.79 -125.28
N ALA A 27 52.23 -23.05 -126.10
CA ALA A 27 51.02 -22.33 -125.68
C ALA A 27 49.88 -23.29 -125.29
N CYS A 28 49.67 -24.37 -126.06
CA CYS A 28 48.69 -25.42 -125.73
C CYS A 28 49.06 -26.16 -124.42
N GLU A 29 50.33 -26.48 -124.21
CA GLU A 29 50.79 -27.09 -122.95
C GLU A 29 50.65 -26.15 -121.77
N ARG A 30 50.91 -24.85 -121.97
CA ARG A 30 50.73 -23.82 -120.94
C ARG A 30 49.25 -23.70 -120.54
N ASP A 31 48.35 -23.57 -121.50
CA ASP A 31 46.90 -23.52 -121.26
C ASP A 31 46.36 -24.81 -120.62
N ASN A 32 46.86 -25.98 -121.05
CA ASN A 32 46.48 -27.26 -120.45
C ASN A 32 46.97 -27.41 -119.01
N ASN A 33 48.19 -26.96 -118.72
CA ASN A 33 48.72 -26.95 -117.36
C ASN A 33 47.97 -25.95 -116.48
N GLU A 34 47.68 -24.76 -116.99
CA GLU A 34 46.90 -23.73 -116.28
C GLU A 34 45.49 -24.22 -115.98
N LYS A 35 44.80 -24.85 -116.94
CA LYS A 35 43.51 -25.52 -116.73
C LYS A 35 43.57 -26.68 -115.74
N ARG A 36 44.71 -27.36 -115.62
CA ARG A 36 44.90 -28.42 -114.62
C ARG A 36 45.10 -27.82 -113.23
N THR A 37 45.88 -26.76 -113.12
CA THR A 37 46.09 -26.01 -111.87
C THR A 37 44.78 -25.42 -111.37
N ILE A 38 44.04 -24.71 -112.22
CA ILE A 38 42.72 -24.15 -111.87
C ILE A 38 41.73 -25.25 -111.46
N ARG A 39 41.74 -26.42 -112.13
CA ARG A 39 40.89 -27.55 -111.73
C ARG A 39 41.26 -28.08 -110.34
N ASN A 40 42.55 -28.20 -110.04
CA ASN A 40 43.00 -28.64 -108.72
C ASN A 40 42.64 -27.60 -107.63
N GLU A 41 42.80 -26.31 -107.92
CA GLU A 41 42.40 -25.22 -107.03
C GLU A 41 40.88 -25.20 -106.81
N ALA A 42 40.08 -25.40 -107.86
CA ALA A 42 38.63 -25.49 -107.74
C ALA A 42 38.19 -26.70 -106.90
N ILE A 43 38.85 -27.85 -107.04
CA ILE A 43 38.60 -29.02 -106.19
C ILE A 43 38.97 -28.73 -104.73
N ASN A 44 40.12 -28.08 -104.50
CA ASN A 44 40.58 -27.74 -103.16
C ASN A 44 39.65 -26.72 -102.47
N LEU A 45 39.27 -25.66 -103.17
CA LEU A 45 38.30 -24.66 -102.68
C LEU A 45 36.94 -25.28 -102.39
N LYS A 46 36.49 -26.24 -103.21
CA LYS A 46 35.24 -26.96 -102.97
C LYS A 46 35.30 -27.80 -101.69
N ALA A 47 36.41 -28.49 -101.46
CA ALA A 47 36.62 -29.25 -100.22
C ALA A 47 36.66 -28.33 -98.99
N GLU A 48 37.34 -27.18 -99.11
CA GLU A 48 37.43 -26.19 -98.04
C GLU A 48 36.07 -25.53 -97.73
N ILE A 49 35.25 -25.25 -98.75
CA ILE A 49 33.88 -24.75 -98.55
C ILE A 49 33.04 -25.76 -97.75
N GLU A 50 33.11 -27.05 -98.07
CA GLU A 50 32.37 -28.07 -97.31
C GLU A 50 32.91 -28.24 -95.89
N ARG A 51 34.23 -28.13 -95.69
CA ARG A 51 34.86 -28.11 -94.36
C ARG A 51 34.37 -26.93 -93.53
N LEU A 52 34.40 -25.72 -94.09
CA LEU A 52 33.95 -24.50 -93.42
C LEU A 52 32.45 -24.49 -93.15
N LYS A 53 31.63 -25.09 -94.02
CA LYS A 53 30.19 -25.29 -93.75
C LYS A 53 29.97 -26.17 -92.52
N LYS A 54 30.72 -27.27 -92.41
CA LYS A 54 30.63 -28.17 -91.25
C LYS A 54 31.10 -27.45 -89.98
N GLU A 55 32.26 -26.78 -90.02
CA GLU A 55 32.78 -26.03 -88.88
C GLU A 55 31.83 -24.90 -88.46
N LYS A 56 31.23 -24.19 -89.41
CA LYS A 56 30.21 -23.18 -89.13
C LYS A 56 29.00 -23.79 -88.41
N ALA A 57 28.51 -24.94 -88.87
CA ALA A 57 27.40 -25.63 -88.23
C ALA A 57 27.75 -26.11 -86.81
N ASP A 58 28.96 -26.63 -86.60
CA ASP A 58 29.45 -27.07 -85.30
C ASP A 58 29.60 -25.87 -84.32
N VAL A 59 30.10 -24.72 -84.81
CA VAL A 59 30.20 -23.47 -84.01
C VAL A 59 28.84 -22.88 -83.70
N GLU A 60 27.90 -22.88 -84.65
CA GLU A 60 26.52 -22.43 -84.43
C GLU A 60 25.82 -23.32 -83.38
N ALA A 61 25.97 -24.65 -83.48
CA ALA A 61 25.46 -25.58 -82.48
C ALA A 61 26.05 -25.34 -81.09
N ALA A 62 27.38 -25.19 -80.98
CA ALA A 62 28.04 -24.91 -79.71
C ALA A 62 27.61 -23.56 -79.11
N ARG A 63 27.37 -22.55 -79.95
CA ARG A 63 26.86 -21.24 -79.50
C ARG A 63 25.44 -21.36 -78.95
N ASP A 64 24.57 -22.08 -79.64
CA ASP A 64 23.17 -22.26 -79.22
C ASP A 64 23.07 -23.09 -77.94
N GLU A 65 23.91 -24.13 -77.78
CA GLU A 65 24.04 -24.89 -76.53
C GLU A 65 24.54 -24.03 -75.37
N ALA A 66 25.59 -23.22 -75.58
CA ALA A 66 26.11 -22.31 -74.57
C ALA A 66 25.09 -21.25 -74.16
N TRP A 67 24.31 -20.74 -75.13
CA TRP A 67 23.21 -19.81 -74.87
C TRP A 67 22.13 -20.48 -74.02
N SER A 68 21.69 -21.68 -74.39
CA SER A 68 20.67 -22.44 -73.66
C SER A 68 21.11 -22.73 -72.22
N HIS A 69 22.35 -23.18 -72.01
CA HIS A 69 22.89 -23.45 -70.67
C HIS A 69 22.95 -22.17 -69.82
N ARG A 70 23.41 -21.06 -70.40
CA ARG A 70 23.44 -19.76 -69.73
C ARG A 70 22.05 -19.31 -69.32
N GLU A 71 21.08 -19.38 -70.23
CA GLU A 71 19.68 -19.02 -69.95
C GLU A 71 19.09 -19.88 -68.83
N GLN A 72 19.37 -21.18 -68.80
CA GLN A 72 18.94 -22.07 -67.72
C GLN A 72 19.63 -21.79 -66.38
N SER A 73 20.90 -21.38 -66.39
CA SER A 73 21.63 -20.96 -65.18
C SER A 73 21.04 -19.68 -64.62
N GLU A 74 20.83 -18.67 -65.47
CA GLU A 74 20.23 -17.39 -65.09
C GLU A 74 18.82 -17.59 -64.53
N LYS A 75 18.00 -18.47 -65.14
CA LYS A 75 16.68 -18.85 -64.61
C LYS A 75 16.76 -19.45 -63.21
N ARG A 76 17.69 -20.39 -62.97
CA ARG A 76 17.91 -21.00 -61.64
C ARG A 76 18.38 -19.96 -60.62
N GLU A 77 19.31 -19.09 -60.99
CA GLU A 77 19.80 -18.01 -60.13
C GLU A 77 18.67 -17.05 -59.75
N ILE A 78 17.83 -16.63 -60.71
CA ILE A 78 16.67 -15.77 -60.44
C ILE A 78 15.69 -16.47 -59.49
N GLU A 79 15.40 -17.76 -59.70
CA GLU A 79 14.49 -18.53 -58.85
C GLU A 79 15.04 -18.68 -57.42
N THR A 80 16.34 -18.94 -57.26
CA THR A 80 16.99 -19.00 -55.94
C THR A 80 16.98 -17.63 -55.25
N CYS A 81 17.30 -16.55 -55.96
CA CYS A 81 17.22 -15.18 -55.45
C CYS A 81 15.80 -14.80 -55.01
N ALA A 82 14.79 -15.17 -55.80
CA ALA A 82 13.38 -14.94 -55.45
C ALA A 82 12.98 -15.69 -54.17
N THR A 83 13.41 -16.94 -54.04
CA THR A 83 13.16 -17.77 -52.85
C THR A 83 13.88 -17.20 -51.61
N LEU A 84 15.14 -16.80 -51.75
CA LEU A 84 15.91 -16.16 -50.68
C LEU A 84 15.28 -14.85 -50.23
N ALA A 85 14.76 -14.04 -51.16
CA ALA A 85 14.06 -12.80 -50.82
C ALA A 85 12.80 -13.05 -49.98
N LEU A 86 12.04 -14.12 -50.27
CA LEU A 86 10.88 -14.51 -49.47
C LEU A 86 11.29 -14.97 -48.06
N ARG A 87 12.35 -15.78 -47.95
CA ARG A 87 12.88 -16.23 -46.65
C ARG A 87 13.43 -15.08 -45.81
N ASN A 88 14.11 -14.11 -46.43
CA ASN A 88 14.58 -12.92 -45.73
C ASN A 88 13.42 -12.06 -45.19
N LYS A 89 12.32 -11.94 -45.94
CA LYS A 89 11.10 -11.28 -45.44
C LYS A 89 10.48 -12.03 -44.27
N GLU A 90 10.44 -13.36 -44.33
CA GLU A 90 9.94 -14.20 -43.23
C GLU A 90 10.81 -14.07 -41.98
N ILE A 91 12.14 -14.12 -42.11
CA ILE A 91 13.09 -13.93 -41.00
C ILE A 91 12.90 -12.54 -40.39
N ALA A 92 12.82 -11.48 -41.18
CA ALA A 92 12.60 -10.12 -40.67
C ALA A 92 11.31 -10.02 -39.85
N LYS A 93 10.23 -10.66 -40.32
CA LYS A 93 8.96 -10.72 -39.59
C LYS A 93 9.08 -11.51 -38.28
N LEU A 94 9.75 -12.66 -38.29
CA LEU A 94 9.97 -13.48 -37.09
C LEU A 94 10.84 -12.76 -36.06
N THR A 95 11.89 -12.06 -36.49
CA THR A 95 12.74 -11.25 -35.61
C THR A 95 11.94 -10.13 -34.93
N SER A 96 11.07 -9.43 -35.68
CA SER A 96 10.18 -8.42 -35.09
C SER A 96 9.25 -9.01 -34.04
N LEU A 97 8.60 -10.14 -34.34
CA LEU A 97 7.69 -10.80 -33.41
C LEU A 97 8.40 -11.29 -32.13
N LEU A 98 9.64 -11.74 -32.25
CA LEU A 98 10.45 -12.17 -31.10
C LEU A 98 10.82 -10.99 -30.19
N LEU A 99 11.17 -9.84 -30.78
CA LEU A 99 11.41 -8.61 -30.01
C LEU A 99 10.14 -8.15 -29.28
N ASP A 100 9.00 -8.15 -29.96
CA ASP A 100 7.71 -7.80 -29.34
C ASP A 100 7.37 -8.76 -28.19
N GLN A 101 7.63 -10.06 -28.36
CA GLN A 101 7.43 -11.07 -27.32
C GLN A 101 8.33 -10.81 -26.10
N GLU A 102 9.62 -10.53 -26.32
CA GLU A 102 10.55 -10.19 -25.23
C GLU A 102 10.08 -8.95 -24.48
N GLN A 103 9.67 -7.89 -25.19
CA GLN A 103 9.12 -6.69 -24.57
C GLN A 103 7.90 -7.01 -23.70
N ILE A 104 6.90 -7.72 -24.24
CA ILE A 104 5.69 -8.11 -23.49
C ILE A 104 6.05 -8.92 -22.24
N THR A 105 7.03 -9.83 -22.31
CA THR A 105 7.44 -10.61 -21.13
C THR A 105 8.05 -9.74 -20.03
N THR A 106 8.81 -8.70 -20.39
CA THR A 106 9.36 -7.75 -19.42
C THR A 106 8.29 -6.87 -18.78
N GLU A 107 7.33 -6.39 -19.57
CA GLU A 107 6.20 -5.58 -19.09
C GLU A 107 5.26 -6.40 -18.19
N LEU A 108 5.03 -7.68 -18.52
CA LEU A 108 4.26 -8.59 -17.68
C LEU A 108 4.98 -8.84 -16.35
N ALA A 109 6.30 -9.04 -16.38
CA ALA A 109 7.09 -9.23 -15.16
C ALA A 109 7.09 -7.99 -14.25
N SER A 110 7.13 -6.77 -14.80
CA SER A 110 7.00 -5.54 -14.01
C SER A 110 5.58 -5.37 -13.46
N ALA A 111 4.55 -5.51 -14.30
CA ALA A 111 3.15 -5.40 -13.88
C ALA A 111 2.79 -6.41 -12.78
N LYS A 112 3.36 -7.62 -12.84
CA LYS A 112 3.19 -8.62 -11.78
C LYS A 112 3.80 -8.19 -10.45
N LYS A 113 4.97 -7.53 -10.47
CA LYS A 113 5.60 -7.00 -9.24
C LYS A 113 4.76 -5.87 -8.65
N ASP A 114 4.25 -4.95 -9.48
CA ASP A 114 3.41 -3.85 -9.03
C ASP A 114 2.08 -4.36 -8.45
N LEU A 115 1.49 -5.38 -9.07
CA LEU A 115 0.29 -6.04 -8.53
C LEU A 115 0.56 -6.70 -7.17
N GLN A 116 1.72 -7.35 -7.00
CA GLN A 116 2.10 -7.93 -5.70
C GLN A 116 2.31 -6.85 -4.64
N LEU A 117 2.98 -5.74 -4.98
CA LEU A 117 3.19 -4.62 -4.07
C LEU A 117 1.86 -4.02 -3.60
N THR A 118 0.97 -3.71 -4.54
CA THR A 118 -0.36 -3.16 -4.23
C THR A 118 -1.23 -4.11 -3.40
N GLN A 119 -1.12 -5.43 -3.61
CA GLN A 119 -1.79 -6.42 -2.77
C GLN A 119 -1.28 -6.40 -1.32
N VAL A 120 0.04 -6.28 -1.12
CA VAL A 120 0.64 -6.16 0.21
C VAL A 120 0.22 -4.86 0.90
N GLU A 121 0.28 -3.74 0.18
CA GLU A 121 -0.16 -2.43 0.69
C GLU A 121 -1.64 -2.45 1.08
N LYS A 122 -2.50 -3.04 0.25
CA LYS A 122 -3.93 -3.19 0.56
C LYS A 122 -4.15 -4.05 1.79
N ALA A 123 -3.39 -5.13 1.97
CA ALA A 123 -3.48 -5.99 3.14
C ALA A 123 -3.04 -5.25 4.42
N GLU A 124 -1.97 -4.46 4.35
CA GLU A 124 -1.50 -3.67 5.49
C GLU A 124 -2.47 -2.53 5.83
N VAL A 125 -3.05 -1.86 4.84
CA VAL A 125 -4.10 -0.85 5.06
C VAL A 125 -5.31 -1.49 5.72
N ALA A 126 -5.76 -2.65 5.25
CA ALA A 126 -6.88 -3.38 5.86
C ALA A 126 -6.59 -3.77 7.33
N ARG A 127 -5.36 -4.21 7.62
CA ARG A 127 -4.93 -4.53 8.99
C ARG A 127 -4.96 -3.29 9.90
N ARG A 128 -4.39 -2.17 9.45
CA ARG A 128 -4.39 -0.90 10.22
C ARG A 128 -5.79 -0.36 10.43
N LEU A 129 -6.65 -0.49 9.42
CA LEU A 129 -8.06 -0.07 9.50
C LEU A 129 -8.81 -0.87 10.56
N SER A 130 -8.68 -2.20 10.56
CA SER A 130 -9.26 -3.05 11.61
C SER A 130 -8.73 -2.71 13.01
N GLU A 131 -7.42 -2.50 13.16
CA GLU A 131 -6.84 -2.10 14.45
C GLU A 131 -7.38 -0.74 14.94
N THR A 132 -7.64 0.20 14.04
CA THR A 132 -8.23 1.49 14.38
C THR A 132 -9.72 1.40 14.69
N GLU A 133 -10.46 0.51 14.03
CA GLU A 133 -11.87 0.24 14.33
C GLU A 133 -12.03 -0.34 15.73
N ASP A 134 -11.22 -1.34 16.10
CA ASP A 134 -11.25 -1.94 17.45
C ASP A 134 -10.97 -0.90 18.55
N LYS A 135 -9.98 -0.01 18.32
CA LYS A 135 -9.65 1.07 19.24
C LYS A 135 -10.78 2.10 19.35
N LEU A 136 -11.43 2.42 18.23
CA LEU A 136 -12.55 3.34 18.20
C LEU A 136 -13.76 2.75 18.95
N GLU A 137 -14.07 1.47 18.75
CA GLU A 137 -15.13 0.78 19.47
C GLU A 137 -14.86 0.72 20.98
N SER A 138 -13.62 0.42 21.39
CA SER A 138 -13.23 0.46 22.81
C SER A 138 -13.33 1.88 23.40
N SER A 139 -12.93 2.90 22.65
CA SER A 139 -13.06 4.30 23.07
C SER A 139 -14.53 4.72 23.20
N GLU A 140 -15.37 4.30 22.26
CA GLU A 140 -16.80 4.63 22.23
C GLU A 140 -17.56 3.94 23.37
N THR A 141 -17.27 2.68 23.64
CA THR A 141 -17.85 1.96 24.79
C THR A 141 -17.45 2.60 26.13
N ALA A 142 -16.20 3.06 26.28
CA ALA A 142 -15.76 3.81 27.44
C ALA A 142 -16.49 5.17 27.56
N ARG A 143 -16.69 5.88 26.44
CA ARG A 143 -17.43 7.14 26.39
C ARG A 143 -18.90 6.95 26.81
N VAL A 144 -19.59 5.98 26.23
CA VAL A 144 -20.99 5.65 26.56
C VAL A 144 -21.12 5.25 28.04
N THR A 145 -20.18 4.46 28.54
CA THR A 145 -20.14 4.09 29.97
C THR A 145 -20.00 5.34 30.84
N ALA A 146 -19.09 6.25 30.52
CA ALA A 146 -18.92 7.50 31.26
C ALA A 146 -20.17 8.39 31.19
N GLU A 147 -20.78 8.53 30.02
CA GLU A 147 -22.01 9.32 29.84
C GLU A 147 -23.19 8.75 30.63
N SER A 148 -23.31 7.42 30.70
CA SER A 148 -24.36 6.77 31.51
C SER A 148 -24.26 7.08 33.01
N LEU A 149 -23.09 7.48 33.50
CA LEU A 149 -22.86 7.83 34.91
C LEU A 149 -23.13 9.30 35.21
N VAL A 150 -23.22 10.18 34.20
CA VAL A 150 -23.38 11.63 34.40
C VAL A 150 -24.70 11.95 35.09
N GLU A 151 -25.81 11.40 34.61
CA GLU A 151 -27.14 11.66 35.17
C GLU A 151 -27.28 11.12 36.61
N PRO A 152 -26.92 9.85 36.91
CA PRO A 152 -26.92 9.35 38.29
C PRO A 152 -26.07 10.18 39.25
N LEU A 153 -24.86 10.58 38.83
CA LEU A 153 -23.99 11.42 39.65
C LEU A 153 -24.55 12.82 39.86
N THR A 154 -25.18 13.41 38.83
CA THR A 154 -25.85 14.71 38.94
C THR A 154 -27.03 14.64 39.91
N ASN A 155 -27.85 13.60 39.81
CA ASN A 155 -28.98 13.38 40.72
C ASN A 155 -28.52 13.17 42.16
N ASN A 156 -27.47 12.38 42.36
CA ASN A 156 -26.86 12.16 43.68
C ASN A 156 -26.29 13.44 44.27
N MET A 157 -25.60 14.26 43.46
CA MET A 157 -25.09 15.57 43.87
C MET A 157 -26.25 16.50 44.27
N LEU A 158 -27.29 16.60 43.45
CA LEU A 158 -28.46 17.44 43.74
C LEU A 158 -29.17 17.00 45.03
N TRP A 159 -29.36 15.69 45.23
CA TRP A 159 -29.95 15.17 46.45
C TRP A 159 -29.10 15.50 47.69
N MET A 160 -27.78 15.32 47.61
CA MET A 160 -26.87 15.69 48.70
C MET A 160 -26.94 17.18 49.03
N GLN A 161 -27.01 18.04 48.00
CA GLN A 161 -27.09 19.50 48.15
C GLN A 161 -28.41 19.96 48.77
N HIS A 162 -29.53 19.39 48.34
CA HIS A 162 -30.86 19.84 48.75
C HIS A 162 -31.39 19.16 50.01
N ASN A 163 -31.06 17.89 50.24
CA ASN A 163 -31.64 17.08 51.31
C ASN A 163 -30.56 16.49 52.22
N GLY A 164 -29.53 15.86 51.64
CA GLY A 164 -28.56 15.07 52.41
C GLY A 164 -27.85 15.84 53.52
N ILE A 165 -27.28 17.02 53.20
CA ILE A 165 -26.57 17.84 54.20
C ILE A 165 -27.51 18.33 55.30
N ILE A 166 -28.71 18.78 54.92
CA ILE A 166 -29.70 19.34 55.85
C ILE A 166 -30.23 18.24 56.76
N ASN A 167 -30.57 17.06 56.23
CA ASN A 167 -31.08 15.95 57.02
C ASN A 167 -30.04 15.44 58.02
N VAL A 168 -28.77 15.29 57.61
CA VAL A 168 -27.68 14.91 58.52
C VAL A 168 -27.53 15.94 59.65
N ALA A 169 -27.54 17.24 59.31
CA ALA A 169 -27.44 18.29 60.32
C ALA A 169 -28.63 18.28 61.29
N ASN A 170 -29.85 18.12 60.78
CA ASN A 170 -31.05 18.04 61.59
C ASN A 170 -31.03 16.82 62.51
N SER A 171 -30.61 15.65 62.04
CA SER A 171 -30.50 14.45 62.89
C SER A 171 -29.44 14.58 63.97
N ILE A 172 -28.36 15.35 63.74
CA ILE A 172 -27.35 15.66 64.77
C ILE A 172 -27.93 16.62 65.80
N LEU A 173 -28.55 17.72 65.35
CA LEU A 173 -29.04 18.79 66.22
C LEU A 173 -30.27 18.39 67.03
N ASN A 174 -31.09 17.47 66.51
CA ASN A 174 -32.29 16.95 67.17
C ASN A 174 -32.06 15.59 67.84
N SER A 175 -30.81 15.18 68.06
CA SER A 175 -30.50 13.93 68.76
C SER A 175 -30.83 14.06 70.23
N THR A 176 -31.68 13.15 70.73
CA THR A 176 -32.03 13.08 72.16
C THR A 176 -30.80 12.87 73.04
N GLU A 177 -29.81 12.15 72.54
CA GLU A 177 -28.56 11.88 73.25
C GLU A 177 -27.72 13.16 73.40
N LEU A 178 -27.72 14.04 72.40
CA LEU A 178 -27.11 15.36 72.49
C LEU A 178 -27.85 16.22 73.52
N ASP A 179 -29.18 16.25 73.46
CA ASP A 179 -30.03 17.00 74.40
C ASP A 179 -29.80 16.54 75.86
N GLU A 180 -29.77 15.23 76.11
CA GLU A 180 -29.51 14.66 77.43
C GLU A 180 -28.11 15.03 77.93
N SER A 181 -27.10 14.96 77.07
CA SER A 181 -25.72 15.30 77.45
C SER A 181 -25.57 16.79 77.76
N VAL A 182 -26.20 17.67 76.97
CA VAL A 182 -26.22 19.12 77.21
C VAL A 182 -26.99 19.43 78.50
N ALA A 183 -28.15 18.81 78.72
CA ALA A 183 -28.94 19.00 79.93
C ALA A 183 -28.15 18.61 81.19
N LYS A 184 -27.46 17.46 81.17
CA LYS A 184 -26.59 17.03 82.27
C LYS A 184 -25.45 18.02 82.53
N LEU A 185 -24.81 18.51 81.48
CA LEU A 185 -23.76 19.52 81.57
C LEU A 185 -24.29 20.83 82.19
N MET A 186 -25.44 21.32 81.72
CA MET A 186 -26.05 22.55 82.23
C MET A 186 -26.44 22.44 83.72
N VAL A 187 -27.00 21.30 84.15
CA VAL A 187 -27.38 21.10 85.55
C VAL A 187 -26.16 21.04 86.46
N THR A 188 -25.13 20.29 86.08
CA THR A 188 -23.90 20.18 86.87
C THR A 188 -23.13 21.50 86.94
N ALA A 189 -23.05 22.24 85.82
CA ALA A 189 -22.49 23.59 85.79
C ALA A 189 -23.23 24.55 86.74
N ARG A 190 -24.57 24.48 86.76
CA ARG A 190 -25.39 25.31 87.65
C ARG A 190 -25.13 24.98 89.12
N HIS A 191 -25.04 23.69 89.48
CA HIS A 191 -24.75 23.29 90.86
C HIS A 191 -23.34 23.72 91.30
N ASP A 192 -22.34 23.58 90.43
CA ASP A 192 -20.97 24.00 90.72
C ASP A 192 -20.86 25.52 90.89
N GLY A 193 -21.46 26.29 89.96
CA GLY A 193 -21.51 27.75 90.07
C GLY A 193 -22.25 28.23 91.33
N TYR A 194 -23.34 27.54 91.72
CA TYR A 194 -24.04 27.84 92.98
C TYR A 194 -23.16 27.57 94.21
N ALA A 195 -22.47 26.43 94.24
CA ALA A 195 -21.58 26.07 95.34
C ALA A 195 -20.41 27.07 95.47
N GLN A 196 -19.78 27.44 94.35
CA GLN A 196 -18.72 28.44 94.31
C GLN A 196 -19.21 29.82 94.78
N GLY A 197 -20.33 30.30 94.24
CA GLY A 197 -20.90 31.58 94.64
C GLY A 197 -21.30 31.62 96.12
N TYR A 198 -21.83 30.52 96.67
CA TYR A 198 -22.12 30.43 98.11
C TYR A 198 -20.83 30.47 98.94
N ALA A 199 -19.77 29.77 98.52
CA ALA A 199 -18.48 29.77 99.21
C ALA A 199 -17.85 31.18 99.23
N GLU A 200 -17.91 31.93 98.13
CA GLU A 200 -17.46 33.32 98.07
C GLU A 200 -18.25 34.22 99.04
N CYS A 201 -19.59 34.13 99.03
CA CYS A 201 -20.44 34.85 99.97
C CYS A 201 -20.11 34.50 101.43
N SER A 202 -19.99 33.21 101.74
CA SER A 202 -19.60 32.70 103.07
C SER A 202 -18.29 33.32 103.55
N GLN A 203 -17.32 33.43 102.65
CA GLN A 203 -16.04 34.07 102.95
C GLN A 203 -16.19 35.57 103.23
N HIS A 204 -16.97 36.30 102.42
CA HIS A 204 -17.26 37.71 102.66
C HIS A 204 -17.96 37.94 104.01
N PHE A 205 -18.96 37.13 104.35
CA PHE A 205 -19.67 37.20 105.64
C PHE A 205 -18.74 36.91 106.82
N THR A 206 -17.89 35.88 106.69
CA THR A 206 -16.91 35.51 107.72
C THR A 206 -15.95 36.67 108.01
N VAL A 207 -15.44 37.32 106.96
CA VAL A 207 -14.54 38.47 107.08
C VAL A 207 -15.26 39.69 107.68
N ALA A 208 -16.46 40.01 107.19
CA ALA A 208 -17.18 41.22 107.59
C ALA A 208 -17.73 41.15 109.02
N LEU A 209 -18.29 40.01 109.42
CA LEU A 209 -18.96 39.83 110.70
C LEU A 209 -18.09 39.16 111.77
N LYS A 210 -16.88 38.69 111.43
CA LYS A 210 -15.99 37.93 112.32
C LYS A 210 -16.64 36.70 112.96
N VAL A 211 -17.59 36.09 112.26
CA VAL A 211 -18.22 34.82 112.63
C VAL A 211 -17.73 33.73 111.69
N ASN A 212 -17.57 32.50 112.18
CA ASN A 212 -17.22 31.38 111.31
C ASN A 212 -18.47 30.92 110.55
N TRP A 213 -18.63 31.40 109.32
CA TRP A 213 -19.65 30.92 108.40
C TRP A 213 -18.99 29.96 107.41
N ASP A 214 -19.48 28.72 107.34
CA ASP A 214 -19.00 27.70 106.40
C ASP A 214 -20.07 27.37 105.35
N THR A 215 -19.76 26.41 104.47
CA THR A 215 -20.68 25.95 103.41
C THR A 215 -21.65 24.86 103.90
N SER A 216 -21.76 24.59 105.21
CA SER A 216 -22.65 23.54 105.75
C SER A 216 -24.14 23.84 105.50
N TRP A 217 -24.48 25.11 105.33
CA TRP A 217 -25.85 25.59 105.06
C TRP A 217 -26.16 25.70 103.57
N CYS A 218 -25.19 25.39 102.71
CA CYS A 218 -25.38 25.41 101.26
C CYS A 218 -26.29 24.26 100.83
N ALA A 219 -27.18 24.50 99.87
CA ALA A 219 -28.04 23.43 99.33
C ALA A 219 -27.26 22.30 98.66
N THR A 220 -26.01 22.56 98.25
CA THR A 220 -25.08 21.57 97.69
C THR A 220 -24.03 21.10 98.71
N SER A 221 -24.26 21.33 100.01
CA SER A 221 -23.32 20.93 101.05
C SER A 221 -23.10 19.41 101.05
N GLY A 222 -21.83 19.00 101.18
CA GLY A 222 -21.43 17.59 101.15
C GLY A 222 -21.41 16.95 99.75
N VAL A 223 -21.76 17.70 98.69
CA VAL A 223 -21.68 17.23 97.30
C VAL A 223 -20.46 17.84 96.63
N ASP A 224 -19.62 17.00 95.99
CA ASP A 224 -18.51 17.47 95.16
C ASP A 224 -19.02 17.93 93.78
N THR A 225 -19.56 19.15 93.76
CA THR A 225 -20.13 19.73 92.54
C THR A 225 -19.07 20.00 91.47
N ASN A 226 -17.84 20.28 91.87
CA ASN A 226 -16.73 20.55 90.96
C ASN A 226 -16.32 19.27 90.22
N ALA A 227 -16.13 18.16 90.94
CA ALA A 227 -15.86 16.88 90.32
C ALA A 227 -17.03 16.41 89.44
N ALA A 228 -18.28 16.63 89.87
CA ALA A 228 -19.46 16.28 89.08
C ALA A 228 -19.54 17.08 87.76
N PHE A 229 -19.23 18.38 87.78
CA PHE A 229 -19.17 19.21 86.57
C PHE A 229 -17.99 18.80 85.68
N ALA A 230 -16.80 18.57 86.24
CA ALA A 230 -15.64 18.11 85.48
C ALA A 230 -15.91 16.77 84.77
N ALA A 231 -16.55 15.81 85.46
CA ALA A 231 -16.94 14.53 84.87
C ALA A 231 -18.01 14.68 83.79
N ALA A 232 -18.99 15.58 83.96
CA ALA A 232 -19.98 15.87 82.92
C ALA A 232 -19.36 16.52 81.69
N MET A 233 -18.41 17.44 81.88
CA MET A 233 -17.65 18.08 80.81
C MET A 233 -16.78 17.07 80.04
N GLU A 234 -16.07 16.18 80.75
CA GLU A 234 -15.30 15.11 80.13
C GLU A 234 -16.21 14.16 79.33
N GLY A 235 -17.38 13.82 79.88
CA GLY A 235 -18.40 13.04 79.18
C GLY A 235 -18.89 13.70 77.90
N PHE A 236 -19.19 15.01 77.94
CA PHE A 236 -19.62 15.78 76.77
C PHE A 236 -18.51 15.90 75.72
N ASN A 237 -17.26 16.14 76.12
CA ASN A 237 -16.14 16.27 75.17
C ASN A 237 -15.81 14.95 74.45
N ASN A 238 -16.09 13.82 75.09
CA ASN A 238 -15.91 12.49 74.51
C ASN A 238 -17.19 11.90 73.91
N PHE A 239 -18.28 12.68 73.90
CA PHE A 239 -19.57 12.24 73.40
C PHE A 239 -19.53 12.00 71.89
N ARG A 240 -20.21 10.95 71.46
CA ARG A 240 -20.33 10.59 70.04
C ARG A 240 -21.78 10.31 69.72
N ILE A 241 -22.30 11.04 68.74
CA ILE A 241 -23.69 10.89 68.30
C ILE A 241 -23.78 9.65 67.39
N PRO A 242 -24.71 8.71 67.65
CA PRO A 242 -24.88 7.49 66.85
C PRO A 242 -25.01 7.76 65.34
N VAL A 243 -25.70 8.84 64.98
CA VAL A 243 -25.90 9.23 63.57
C VAL A 243 -24.59 9.47 62.81
N MET A 244 -23.53 9.94 63.48
CA MET A 244 -22.22 10.13 62.86
C MET A 244 -21.58 8.81 62.44
N TYR A 245 -21.87 7.71 63.15
CA TYR A 245 -21.41 6.39 62.77
C TYR A 245 -22.12 5.89 61.51
N LEU A 246 -23.43 6.09 61.41
CA LEU A 246 -24.21 5.71 60.22
C LEU A 246 -23.72 6.44 58.96
N VAL A 247 -23.42 7.73 59.08
CA VAL A 247 -22.84 8.52 57.98
C VAL A 247 -21.43 8.01 57.62
N THR A 248 -20.62 7.68 58.62
CA THR A 248 -19.25 7.18 58.39
C THR A 248 -19.24 5.80 57.74
N ASP A 249 -20.17 4.93 58.13
CA ASP A 249 -20.38 3.61 57.56
C ASP A 249 -20.86 3.70 56.11
N ALA A 250 -21.90 4.52 55.86
CA ALA A 250 -22.45 4.70 54.52
C ALA A 250 -21.40 5.13 53.49
N ARG A 251 -20.48 6.02 53.89
CA ARG A 251 -19.39 6.51 53.03
C ARG A 251 -18.38 5.44 52.59
N GLN A 252 -18.37 4.26 53.20
CA GLN A 252 -17.48 3.16 52.81
C GLN A 252 -17.99 2.40 51.58
N HIS A 253 -19.25 2.62 51.18
CA HIS A 253 -19.90 1.90 50.10
C HIS A 253 -19.94 2.73 48.80
N TYR A 254 -19.93 2.04 47.65
CA TYR A 254 -19.96 2.72 46.33
C TYR A 254 -21.28 3.48 46.11
N ASN A 255 -22.37 2.97 46.69
CA ASN A 255 -23.72 3.52 46.66
C ASN A 255 -24.05 4.32 47.93
N TYR A 256 -23.07 5.03 48.49
CA TYR A 256 -23.22 5.74 49.76
C TYR A 256 -24.42 6.71 49.79
N VAL A 257 -24.76 7.34 48.66
CA VAL A 257 -25.90 8.27 48.59
C VAL A 257 -27.22 7.54 48.77
N ASP A 258 -27.35 6.32 48.24
CA ASP A 258 -28.57 5.53 48.40
C ASP A 258 -28.71 5.01 49.83
N GLN A 259 -27.59 4.60 50.45
CA GLN A 259 -27.58 4.28 51.88
C GLN A 259 -27.92 5.49 52.77
N LEU A 260 -27.43 6.68 52.41
CA LEU A 260 -27.80 7.91 53.12
C LEU A 260 -29.29 8.24 52.93
N LYS A 261 -29.90 7.98 51.76
CA LYS A 261 -31.34 8.13 51.56
C LYS A 261 -32.15 7.18 52.44
N GLU A 262 -31.68 5.95 52.65
CA GLU A 262 -32.33 5.00 53.55
C GLU A 262 -32.28 5.46 55.02
N VAL A 263 -31.15 6.03 55.44
CA VAL A 263 -30.97 6.56 56.80
C VAL A 263 -31.72 7.89 56.99
N PHE A 264 -31.78 8.71 55.95
CA PHE A 264 -32.34 10.06 55.97
C PHE A 264 -33.36 10.24 54.83
N PRO A 265 -34.53 9.59 54.92
CA PRO A 265 -35.54 9.68 53.88
C PRO A 265 -36.02 11.13 53.73
N ASN A 266 -36.39 11.51 52.51
CA ASN A 266 -37.03 12.79 52.27
C ASN A 266 -38.41 12.79 52.95
N GLU A 267 -38.67 13.70 53.88
CA GLU A 267 -40.00 13.85 54.51
C GLU A 267 -41.12 14.09 53.49
N ALA A 268 -40.77 14.61 52.30
CA ALA A 268 -41.69 14.84 51.19
C ALA A 268 -42.14 13.56 50.43
N GLU A 269 -41.46 12.42 50.60
CA GLU A 269 -41.88 11.15 49.97
C GLU A 269 -42.76 10.30 50.89
N THR A 270 -42.81 10.61 52.19
CA THR A 270 -43.67 9.94 53.17
C THR A 270 -45.05 10.57 53.33
N SER A 271 -45.32 11.72 52.70
CA SER A 271 -46.63 12.37 52.67
C SER A 271 -47.47 11.95 51.45
N GLY A 272 -47.39 10.68 51.05
CA GLY A 272 -48.29 10.09 50.07
C GLY A 272 -49.51 9.50 50.77
N ASP A 273 -50.67 10.12 50.53
CA ASP A 273 -52.02 9.61 50.74
C ASP A 273 -52.50 9.32 52.18
N GLU A 274 -52.93 10.34 52.92
CA GLU A 274 -54.03 10.16 53.89
C GLU A 274 -55.04 11.33 53.82
N ASP A 275 -56.28 10.95 53.52
CA ASP A 275 -57.57 11.63 53.78
C ASP A 275 -58.01 12.83 52.94
N LEU A 276 -58.75 12.54 51.87
CA LEU A 276 -59.94 13.29 51.46
C LEU A 276 -61.03 12.32 50.95
N ASP A 277 -61.73 11.68 51.88
CA ASP A 277 -63.14 11.27 51.73
C ASP A 277 -64.05 12.38 52.28
#